data_AF-A0AAN0MCU7-F1
#
_entry.id   AF-A0AAN0MCU7-F1
#
_cell.length_a   1.000
_cell.length_b   1.000
_cell.length_c   1.000
_cell.angle_alpha   90.00
_cell.angle_beta   90.00
_cell.angle_gamma   90.00
#
_symmetry.space_group_name_H-M   'P 1'
#
loop_
_entity.id
_entity.type
_entity.pdbx_description
1 polymer ?
#
loop_
_entity_poly.entity_id
_entity_poly.type
_entity_poly.pdbx_seq_one_letter_code
_entity_poly.pdbx_strand_id
1 'polypeptide(L)'
;MTPDFARRSYQEVVEHILGNLTAQGILTDTAPGSVTRTLVEATSREFAELYARMNAVYEAGFLDTATGSSLDQIVALIGLTRLAGETDIVEIRLQRDNRVSARVIIPAGAQIVVERQGRDRVTYVVLDGDELRAGEDSIVITLRALPAPDAPDAELDINADDVTLNAATFVAPIAGIASLALEQPSVRLGTNETDEQLRERARMAIASAGGGTEKALEQALLEVEGVEGVRLRDAGDPIEGVPLKPGEIEVILDGKPQILEQNRDAIKQAIARAKGPGIVARLGSTQSVALGGRVVIKPASPVLSGEQALTLVRDVEDLLTETVSALEIGAGLQWNRLLANLMGVENLGDVLVNQSEFVLTSLGTPQAQPLADITIKETERLIPGTDGEALVVVLEDRPGLVVSVQLDAQIVEPTGPLVDQLTAELTQGLINYLETLDTSKPGVQLSHVALVDLLTGPDGVTVLKGEVTAANLTISVLETDEGSLKTLTSTGTILLDLPQNGILRSDDPAATVTWQEPS
;
A
#
# COMPACT_ATOMS: atom_id res chain seq x y z
N MET A 1 -20.05 24.87 26.76
CA MET A 1 -19.33 25.28 27.99
C MET A 1 -18.63 24.04 28.51
N THR A 2 -17.47 23.72 27.92
CA THR A 2 -16.62 22.62 28.38
C THR A 2 -16.12 23.04 29.76
N PRO A 3 -16.46 22.32 30.84
CA PRO A 3 -15.80 22.58 32.11
C PRO A 3 -14.31 22.33 31.90
N ASP A 4 -13.51 23.35 32.20
CA ASP A 4 -12.05 23.31 32.14
C ASP A 4 -11.52 22.44 33.29
N PHE A 5 -11.76 21.13 33.17
CA PHE A 5 -11.08 20.11 33.95
C PHE A 5 -9.70 19.82 33.33
N ALA A 6 -9.07 20.82 32.66
CA ALA A 6 -7.68 20.72 32.29
C ALA A 6 -6.89 20.22 33.50
N ARG A 7 -6.02 19.25 33.22
CA ARG A 7 -5.20 18.50 34.18
C ARG A 7 -4.46 19.47 35.10
N ARG A 8 -5.11 19.92 36.18
CA ARG A 8 -4.48 20.82 37.15
C ARG A 8 -3.39 20.02 37.83
N SER A 9 -2.16 20.36 37.52
CA SER A 9 -1.00 19.80 38.18
C SER A 9 -1.08 20.10 39.67
N TYR A 10 -0.44 19.25 40.46
CA TYR A 10 -0.31 19.47 41.90
C TYR A 10 0.13 20.90 42.24
N GLN A 11 1.10 21.42 41.48
CA GLN A 11 1.64 22.76 41.68
C GLN A 11 0.59 23.84 41.41
N GLU A 12 -0.19 23.73 40.33
CA GLU A 12 -1.27 24.68 40.03
C GLU A 12 -2.37 24.66 41.10
N VAL A 13 -2.68 23.50 41.67
CA VAL A 13 -3.63 23.39 42.78
C VAL A 13 -3.10 24.10 44.03
N VAL A 14 -1.82 23.89 44.37
CA VAL A 14 -1.16 24.59 45.49
C VAL A 14 -1.16 26.10 45.28
N GLU A 15 -0.74 26.57 44.11
CA GLU A 15 -0.68 27.99 43.78
C GLU A 15 -2.06 28.64 43.79
N HIS A 16 -3.08 27.95 43.26
CA HIS A 16 -4.46 28.42 43.27
C HIS A 16 -5.02 28.56 44.69
N ILE A 17 -4.80 27.56 45.56
CA ILE A 17 -5.28 27.61 46.95
C ILE A 17 -4.53 28.69 47.74
N LEU A 18 -3.20 28.77 47.64
CA LEU A 18 -2.41 29.80 48.32
C LEU A 18 -2.76 31.21 47.82
N GLY A 19 -2.96 31.38 46.52
CA GLY A 19 -3.39 32.64 45.91
C GLY A 19 -4.73 33.10 46.47
N ASN A 20 -5.72 32.20 46.55
CA ASN A 20 -7.04 32.51 47.11
C ASN A 20 -6.97 32.85 48.61
N LEU A 21 -6.19 32.11 49.40
CA LEU A 21 -6.05 32.36 50.85
C LEU A 21 -5.36 33.71 51.13
N THR A 22 -4.36 34.06 50.31
CA THR A 22 -3.66 35.35 50.40
C THR A 22 -4.58 36.50 49.97
N ALA A 23 -5.33 36.33 48.88
CA ALA A 23 -6.26 37.33 48.36
C ALA A 23 -7.40 37.65 49.33
N GLN A 24 -7.85 36.68 50.13
CA GLN A 24 -8.86 36.87 51.18
C GLN A 24 -8.28 37.47 52.48
N GLY A 25 -6.96 37.63 52.59
CA GLY A 25 -6.30 38.22 53.75
C GLY A 25 -6.35 37.37 55.02
N ILE A 26 -6.73 36.09 54.91
CA ILE A 26 -6.92 35.19 56.07
C ILE A 26 -5.57 34.70 56.59
N LEU A 27 -4.62 34.42 55.69
CA LEU A 27 -3.31 33.87 56.01
C LEU A 27 -2.22 34.60 55.20
N THR A 28 -1.11 34.95 55.86
CA THR A 28 -0.01 35.71 55.25
C THR A 28 1.30 34.91 55.15
N ASP A 29 1.42 33.81 55.92
CA ASP A 29 2.62 32.96 55.92
C ASP A 29 2.50 31.80 54.93
N THR A 30 2.91 32.05 53.69
CA THR A 30 2.86 31.10 52.56
C THR A 30 4.25 30.57 52.16
N ALA A 31 5.27 30.86 52.96
CA ALA A 31 6.65 30.47 52.69
C ALA A 31 6.86 28.95 52.76
N PRO A 32 7.84 28.39 52.03
CA PRO A 32 8.26 27.00 52.20
C PRO A 32 8.61 26.67 53.66
N GLY A 33 7.98 25.63 54.22
CA GLY A 33 8.15 25.23 55.62
C GLY A 33 7.15 25.83 56.61
N SER A 34 6.26 26.73 56.17
CA SER A 34 5.11 27.18 56.98
C SER A 34 4.09 26.07 57.20
N VAL A 35 3.48 26.02 58.38
CA VAL A 35 2.37 25.09 58.70
C VAL A 35 1.22 25.26 57.71
N THR A 36 0.90 26.51 57.33
CA THR A 36 -0.14 26.81 56.34
C THR A 36 0.20 26.16 55.00
N ARG A 37 1.44 26.35 54.53
CA ARG A 37 1.87 25.78 53.25
C ARG A 37 1.88 24.26 53.28
N THR A 38 2.36 23.66 54.37
CA THR A 38 2.36 22.19 54.54
C THR A 38 0.94 21.60 54.52
N LEU A 39 -0.04 22.26 55.14
CA LEU A 39 -1.44 21.82 55.10
C LEU A 39 -2.03 21.96 53.70
N VAL A 40 -1.77 23.08 53.01
CA VAL A 40 -2.19 23.28 51.62
C VAL A 40 -1.55 22.22 50.72
N GLU A 41 -0.26 21.97 50.86
CA GLU A 41 0.47 20.95 50.10
C GLU A 41 -0.09 19.53 50.33
N ALA A 42 -0.49 19.19 51.56
CA ALA A 42 -1.13 17.90 51.86
C ALA A 42 -2.52 17.79 51.22
N THR A 43 -3.37 18.81 51.38
CA THR A 43 -4.73 18.82 50.80
C THR A 43 -4.73 18.90 49.27
N SER A 44 -3.83 19.68 48.68
CA SER A 44 -3.66 19.77 47.23
C SER A 44 -3.27 18.44 46.60
N ARG A 45 -2.57 17.55 47.34
CA ARG A 45 -2.25 16.21 46.85
C ARG A 45 -3.51 15.38 46.65
N GLU A 46 -4.40 15.38 47.63
CA GLU A 46 -5.69 14.71 47.56
C GLU A 46 -6.59 15.31 46.46
N PHE A 47 -6.61 16.64 46.32
CA PHE A 47 -7.37 17.29 45.25
C PHE A 47 -6.82 16.97 43.85
N ALA A 48 -5.49 16.95 43.69
CA ALA A 48 -4.87 16.58 42.43
C ALA A 48 -5.23 15.13 42.05
N GLU A 49 -5.22 14.20 43.01
CA GLU A 49 -5.65 12.83 42.79
C GLU A 49 -7.15 12.74 42.44
N LEU A 50 -8.00 13.49 43.14
CA LEU A 50 -9.43 13.56 42.83
C LEU A 50 -9.68 14.08 41.41
N TYR A 51 -9.01 15.16 41.00
CA TYR A 51 -9.13 15.70 39.65
C TYR A 51 -8.65 14.71 38.59
N ALA A 52 -7.54 14.01 38.84
CA ALA A 52 -7.06 12.97 37.94
C ALA A 52 -8.10 11.84 37.77
N ARG A 53 -8.71 11.38 38.87
CA ARG A 53 -9.76 10.35 38.84
C ARG A 53 -11.03 10.84 38.13
N MET A 54 -11.47 12.07 38.39
CA MET A 54 -12.64 12.65 37.69
C MET A 54 -12.39 12.80 36.18
N ASN A 55 -11.19 13.22 35.79
CA ASN A 55 -10.82 13.32 34.38
C ASN A 55 -10.80 11.94 33.71
N ALA A 56 -10.26 10.92 34.37
CA ALA A 56 -10.29 9.55 33.84
C ALA A 56 -11.73 9.04 33.62
N VAL A 57 -12.65 9.34 34.54
CA VAL A 57 -14.08 9.01 34.36
C VAL A 57 -14.71 9.76 33.18
N TYR A 58 -14.33 11.03 32.98
CA TYR A 58 -14.81 11.81 31.84
C TYR A 58 -14.28 11.27 30.50
N GLU A 59 -12.97 11.02 30.42
CA GLU A 59 -12.30 10.44 29.25
C GLU A 59 -12.82 9.03 28.94
N ALA A 60 -13.26 8.27 29.94
CA ALA A 60 -13.90 6.96 29.74
C ALA A 60 -15.24 7.00 28.99
N GLY A 61 -15.82 8.18 28.78
CA GLY A 61 -17.10 8.36 28.08
C GLY A 61 -17.01 8.58 26.56
N PHE A 62 -15.81 8.75 26.00
CA PHE A 62 -15.63 9.04 24.56
C PHE A 62 -14.86 7.93 23.85
N LEU A 63 -15.27 7.60 22.62
CA LEU A 63 -14.65 6.56 21.81
C LEU A 63 -13.14 6.79 21.63
N ASP A 64 -12.73 8.05 21.45
CA ASP A 64 -11.34 8.41 21.19
C ASP A 64 -10.42 8.30 22.42
N THR A 65 -10.97 8.40 23.63
CA THR A 65 -10.18 8.45 24.87
C THR A 65 -10.41 7.27 25.82
N ALA A 66 -11.53 6.56 25.69
CA ALA A 66 -11.82 5.39 26.51
C ALA A 66 -10.84 4.25 26.23
N THR A 67 -10.49 3.50 27.27
CA THR A 67 -9.57 2.35 27.20
C THR A 67 -10.16 1.15 27.94
N GLY A 68 -9.66 -0.06 27.62
CA GLY A 68 -10.07 -1.32 28.24
C GLY A 68 -11.58 -1.52 28.26
N SER A 69 -12.11 -1.89 29.44
CA SER A 69 -13.53 -2.22 29.60
C SER A 69 -14.48 -1.06 29.27
N SER A 70 -14.05 0.19 29.46
CA SER A 70 -14.88 1.36 29.12
C SER A 70 -15.02 1.50 27.61
N LEU A 71 -13.95 1.24 26.84
CA LEU A 71 -14.01 1.20 25.39
C LEU A 71 -14.95 0.07 24.93
N ASP A 72 -14.83 -1.12 25.53
CA ASP A 72 -15.68 -2.27 25.21
C ASP A 72 -17.18 -1.95 25.42
N GLN A 73 -17.52 -1.22 26.49
CA GLN A 73 -18.90 -0.79 26.76
C GLN A 73 -19.41 0.21 25.72
N ILE A 74 -18.57 1.15 25.27
CA ILE A 74 -18.95 2.13 24.24
C ILE A 74 -19.20 1.43 22.90
N VAL A 75 -18.27 0.58 22.46
CA VAL A 75 -18.42 -0.11 21.18
C VAL A 75 -19.56 -1.13 21.18
N ALA A 76 -19.93 -1.67 22.35
CA ALA A 76 -21.12 -2.50 22.49
C ALA A 76 -22.42 -1.75 22.14
N LEU A 77 -22.48 -0.42 22.33
CA LEU A 77 -23.65 0.40 21.93
C LEU A 77 -23.89 0.39 20.41
N ILE A 78 -22.84 0.22 19.62
CA ILE A 78 -22.92 0.10 18.15
C ILE A 78 -22.90 -1.36 17.69
N GLY A 79 -23.08 -2.32 18.61
CA GLY A 79 -23.17 -3.75 18.31
C GLY A 79 -21.83 -4.43 18.04
N LEU A 80 -20.70 -3.79 18.36
CA LEU A 80 -19.38 -4.40 18.23
C LEU A 80 -18.94 -5.06 19.54
N THR A 81 -18.20 -6.15 19.41
CA THR A 81 -17.51 -6.82 20.52
C THR A 81 -16.05 -7.02 20.14
N ARG A 82 -15.16 -7.01 21.14
CA ARG A 82 -13.72 -7.20 20.93
C ARG A 82 -13.43 -8.59 20.38
N LEU A 83 -12.58 -8.66 19.37
CA LEU A 83 -12.13 -9.92 18.81
C LEU A 83 -11.08 -10.54 19.74
N ALA A 84 -11.41 -11.70 20.29
CA ALA A 84 -10.45 -12.51 21.03
C ALA A 84 -9.47 -13.15 20.05
N GLY A 85 -8.19 -13.10 20.39
CA GLY A 85 -7.15 -13.85 19.70
C GLY A 85 -7.34 -15.34 19.91
N GLU A 86 -6.91 -16.13 18.93
CA GLU A 86 -6.83 -17.57 19.12
C GLU A 86 -5.75 -17.92 20.15
N THR A 87 -6.11 -18.79 21.09
CA THR A 87 -5.22 -19.19 22.20
C THR A 87 -4.02 -19.99 21.72
N ASP A 88 -2.95 -19.97 22.52
CA ASP A 88 -1.70 -20.65 22.23
C ASP A 88 -1.93 -22.17 22.05
N ILE A 89 -1.33 -22.73 21.00
CA ILE A 89 -1.32 -24.18 20.73
C ILE A 89 0.06 -24.77 21.02
N VAL A 90 0.09 -26.03 21.46
CA VAL A 90 1.34 -26.75 21.68
C VAL A 90 1.18 -28.20 21.23
N GLU A 91 2.25 -28.76 20.67
CA GLU A 91 2.32 -30.18 20.35
C GLU A 91 2.95 -30.94 21.52
N ILE A 92 2.32 -32.04 21.91
CA ILE A 92 2.84 -32.92 22.95
C ILE A 92 2.91 -34.36 22.42
N ARG A 93 4.03 -35.03 22.69
CA ARG A 93 4.18 -36.45 22.41
C ARG A 93 3.74 -37.28 23.60
N LEU A 94 2.83 -38.21 23.35
CA LEU A 94 2.39 -39.21 24.32
C LEU A 94 3.15 -40.50 24.04
N GLN A 95 3.76 -41.07 25.08
CA GLN A 95 4.41 -42.37 24.98
C GLN A 95 3.54 -43.46 25.59
N ARG A 96 3.43 -44.58 24.86
CA ARG A 96 2.73 -45.78 25.29
C ARG A 96 3.34 -46.39 26.54
N ASP A 97 2.49 -46.90 27.42
CA ASP A 97 2.92 -47.87 28.44
C ASP A 97 3.27 -49.20 27.76
N ASN A 98 4.53 -49.60 27.85
CA ASN A 98 5.05 -50.85 27.26
C ASN A 98 4.33 -52.12 27.72
N ARG A 99 3.53 -52.05 28.80
CA ARG A 99 2.69 -53.14 29.29
C ARG A 99 1.37 -53.29 28.52
N VAL A 100 0.99 -52.31 27.71
CA VAL A 100 -0.29 -52.24 27.00
C VAL A 100 -0.08 -52.24 25.49
N SER A 101 -0.47 -53.32 24.82
CA SER A 101 -0.36 -53.49 23.36
C SER A 101 -1.66 -53.23 22.58
N ALA A 102 -2.79 -53.08 23.29
CA ALA A 102 -4.09 -52.77 22.68
C ALA A 102 -4.17 -51.32 22.19
N ARG A 103 -5.20 -50.99 21.41
CA ARG A 103 -5.47 -49.58 21.04
C ARG A 103 -5.72 -48.73 22.29
N VAL A 104 -5.23 -47.49 22.29
CA VAL A 104 -5.48 -46.50 23.37
C VAL A 104 -6.21 -45.31 22.75
N ILE A 105 -7.33 -44.91 23.37
CA ILE A 105 -8.15 -43.79 22.89
C ILE A 105 -7.80 -42.55 23.72
N ILE A 106 -7.47 -41.46 23.04
CA ILE A 106 -7.21 -40.15 23.62
C ILE A 106 -8.45 -39.28 23.34
N PRO A 107 -9.32 -39.06 24.34
CA PRO A 107 -10.54 -38.30 24.11
C PRO A 107 -10.24 -36.82 23.89
N ALA A 108 -10.94 -36.21 22.94
CA ALA A 108 -11.04 -34.75 22.85
C ALA A 108 -11.55 -34.20 24.19
N GLY A 109 -11.02 -33.07 24.63
CA GLY A 109 -11.38 -32.49 25.93
C GLY A 109 -10.57 -33.02 27.12
N ALA A 110 -9.66 -33.99 26.93
CA ALA A 110 -8.73 -34.38 28.00
C ALA A 110 -7.86 -33.18 28.42
N GLN A 111 -7.68 -32.98 29.72
CA GLN A 111 -6.95 -31.84 30.26
C GLN A 111 -5.55 -32.25 30.74
N ILE A 112 -4.57 -31.44 30.35
CA ILE A 112 -3.16 -31.58 30.72
C ILE A 112 -2.74 -30.31 31.44
N VAL A 113 -2.13 -30.45 32.61
CA VAL A 113 -1.53 -29.35 33.35
C VAL A 113 -0.04 -29.33 33.06
N VAL A 114 0.47 -28.18 32.64
CA VAL A 114 1.89 -27.93 32.42
C VAL A 114 2.38 -26.99 33.52
N GLU A 115 3.40 -27.42 34.26
CA GLU A 115 4.14 -26.55 35.17
C GLU A 115 5.22 -25.80 34.42
N ARG A 116 5.32 -24.49 34.67
CA ARG A 116 6.25 -23.59 34.00
C ARG A 116 7.35 -23.14 34.95
N GLN A 117 8.56 -22.92 34.44
CA GLN A 117 9.72 -22.50 35.22
C GLN A 117 9.47 -21.15 35.90
N GLY A 118 9.26 -21.16 37.23
CA GLY A 118 9.05 -19.94 38.01
C GLY A 118 7.76 -19.18 37.70
N ARG A 119 6.81 -19.76 36.95
CA ARG A 119 5.50 -19.18 36.61
C ARG A 119 4.35 -20.08 37.08
N ASP A 120 3.13 -19.57 36.99
CA ASP A 120 1.91 -20.32 37.30
C ASP A 120 1.67 -21.49 36.33
N ARG A 121 1.00 -22.52 36.85
CA ARG A 121 0.55 -23.70 36.09
C ARG A 121 -0.49 -23.31 35.05
N VAL A 122 -0.40 -23.88 33.86
CA VAL A 122 -1.37 -23.65 32.77
C VAL A 122 -2.09 -24.95 32.45
N THR A 123 -3.39 -24.86 32.20
CA THR A 123 -4.21 -25.99 31.75
C THR A 123 -4.36 -25.93 30.25
N TYR A 124 -4.06 -27.04 29.60
CA TYR A 124 -4.26 -27.27 28.18
C TYR A 124 -5.34 -28.34 27.97
N VAL A 125 -6.05 -28.24 26.86
CA VAL A 125 -7.09 -29.20 26.46
C VAL A 125 -6.75 -29.84 25.12
N VAL A 126 -6.97 -31.14 25.00
CA VAL A 126 -6.85 -31.86 23.73
C VAL A 126 -7.93 -31.38 22.77
N LEU A 127 -7.49 -30.86 21.61
CA LEU A 127 -8.33 -30.22 20.60
C LEU A 127 -9.20 -31.25 19.88
N ASP A 128 -8.53 -32.21 19.25
CA ASP A 128 -9.14 -33.31 18.52
C ASP A 128 -8.75 -34.63 19.19
N GLY A 129 -9.74 -35.50 19.37
CA GLY A 129 -9.51 -36.82 19.94
C GLY A 129 -8.77 -37.70 18.93
N ASP A 130 -7.82 -38.48 19.42
CA ASP A 130 -6.98 -39.32 18.58
C ASP A 130 -6.89 -40.76 19.14
N GLU A 131 -6.37 -41.68 18.34
CA GLU A 131 -6.13 -43.05 18.74
C GLU A 131 -4.69 -43.48 18.51
N LEU A 132 -4.06 -44.03 19.55
CA LEU A 132 -2.80 -44.73 19.41
C LEU A 132 -3.08 -46.19 19.03
N ARG A 133 -2.81 -46.54 17.76
CA ARG A 133 -3.14 -47.86 17.21
C ARG A 133 -2.26 -48.95 17.80
N ALA A 134 -2.76 -50.18 17.78
CA ALA A 134 -1.99 -51.33 18.28
C ALA A 134 -0.63 -51.44 17.53
N GLY A 135 0.46 -51.39 18.29
CA GLY A 135 1.83 -51.42 17.76
C GLY A 135 2.50 -50.06 17.53
N GLU A 136 1.79 -48.94 17.71
CA GLU A 136 2.41 -47.60 17.70
C GLU A 136 2.92 -47.21 19.10
N ASP A 137 4.20 -46.87 19.22
CA ASP A 137 4.84 -46.58 20.52
C ASP A 137 4.59 -45.14 21.02
N SER A 138 4.30 -44.21 20.13
CA SER A 138 4.01 -42.81 20.48
C SER A 138 3.13 -42.12 19.45
N ILE A 139 2.40 -41.09 19.90
CA ILE A 139 1.62 -40.19 19.04
C ILE A 139 1.85 -38.75 19.46
N VAL A 140 1.81 -37.83 18.50
CA VAL A 140 1.88 -36.39 18.75
C VAL A 140 0.47 -35.84 18.60
N ILE A 141 -0.01 -35.10 19.61
CA ILE A 141 -1.31 -34.46 19.57
C ILE A 141 -1.18 -32.96 19.82
N THR A 142 -2.10 -32.19 19.26
CA THR A 142 -2.18 -30.75 19.47
C THR A 142 -3.06 -30.43 20.67
N LEU A 143 -2.55 -29.60 21.55
CA LEU A 143 -3.27 -29.06 22.69
C LEU A 143 -3.54 -27.57 22.50
N ARG A 144 -4.63 -27.09 23.07
CA ARG A 144 -4.99 -25.67 23.14
C ARG A 144 -4.93 -25.17 24.58
N ALA A 145 -4.33 -24.02 24.80
CA ALA A 145 -4.35 -23.37 26.11
C ALA A 145 -5.80 -23.01 26.50
N LEU A 146 -6.17 -23.34 27.73
CA LEU A 146 -7.45 -22.98 28.33
C LEU A 146 -7.22 -21.84 29.33
N PRO A 147 -7.54 -20.58 28.96
CA PRO A 147 -7.43 -19.46 29.89
C PRO A 147 -8.34 -19.65 31.10
N ALA A 148 -7.88 -19.16 32.25
CA ALA A 148 -8.73 -19.10 33.42
C ALA A 148 -9.89 -18.12 33.18
N PRO A 149 -11.11 -18.39 33.68
CA PRO A 149 -12.27 -17.52 33.44
C PRO A 149 -12.08 -16.06 33.89
N ASP A 150 -11.21 -15.84 34.86
CA ASP A 150 -10.86 -14.55 35.47
C ASP A 150 -9.58 -13.92 34.87
N ALA A 151 -8.86 -14.62 34.00
CA ALA A 151 -7.62 -14.14 33.37
C ALA A 151 -7.52 -14.58 31.89
N PRO A 152 -8.42 -14.12 31.01
CA PRO A 152 -8.42 -14.47 29.59
C PRO A 152 -7.18 -13.98 28.83
N ASP A 153 -6.54 -12.93 29.33
CA ASP A 153 -5.34 -12.31 28.74
C ASP A 153 -4.03 -12.80 29.37
N ALA A 154 -4.07 -13.85 30.19
CA ALA A 154 -2.87 -14.38 30.83
C ALA A 154 -1.85 -14.81 29.76
N GLU A 155 -0.56 -14.60 30.04
CA GLU A 155 0.49 -15.18 29.23
C GLU A 155 0.49 -16.70 29.46
N LEU A 156 -0.01 -17.44 28.48
CA LEU A 156 -0.15 -18.91 28.52
C LEU A 156 0.86 -19.59 27.61
N ASP A 157 1.95 -18.89 27.26
CA ASP A 157 3.01 -19.45 26.45
C ASP A 157 3.81 -20.50 27.24
N ILE A 158 4.25 -21.52 26.51
CA ILE A 158 5.32 -22.46 26.90
C ILE A 158 6.56 -22.01 26.14
N ASN A 159 7.61 -21.63 26.87
CA ASN A 159 8.90 -21.26 26.29
C ASN A 159 9.88 -22.44 26.28
N ALA A 160 11.10 -22.22 25.80
CA ALA A 160 12.13 -23.26 25.71
C ALA A 160 12.57 -23.82 27.09
N ASP A 161 12.53 -23.01 28.15
CA ASP A 161 12.86 -23.44 29.51
C ASP A 161 11.76 -24.35 30.08
N ASP A 162 10.51 -24.09 29.74
CA ASP A 162 9.35 -24.91 30.11
C ASP A 162 9.38 -26.27 29.39
N VAL A 163 9.76 -26.28 28.11
CA VAL A 163 10.01 -27.52 27.34
C VAL A 163 11.12 -28.35 28.00
N THR A 164 12.19 -27.69 28.46
CA THR A 164 13.30 -28.37 29.14
C THR A 164 12.90 -28.95 30.50
N LEU A 165 12.01 -28.26 31.23
CA LEU A 165 11.44 -28.76 32.48
C LEU A 165 10.57 -30.01 32.26
N ASN A 166 9.84 -30.06 31.13
CA ASN A 166 8.94 -31.14 30.73
C ASN A 166 8.00 -31.63 31.85
N ALA A 167 7.46 -30.70 32.64
CA ALA A 167 6.56 -31.00 33.76
C ALA A 167 5.09 -30.96 33.31
N ALA A 168 4.70 -31.91 32.47
CA ALA A 168 3.32 -32.08 32.01
C ALA A 168 2.64 -33.30 32.67
N THR A 169 1.40 -33.14 33.14
CA THR A 169 0.62 -34.25 33.72
C THR A 169 -0.85 -34.20 33.31
N PHE A 170 -1.48 -35.35 33.16
CA PHE A 170 -2.93 -35.40 32.95
C PHE A 170 -3.68 -35.05 34.24
N VAL A 171 -4.74 -34.26 34.13
CA VAL A 171 -5.71 -34.08 35.22
C VAL A 171 -6.42 -35.40 35.52
N ALA A 172 -6.77 -36.15 34.48
CA ALA A 172 -7.35 -37.49 34.54
C ALA A 172 -6.48 -38.48 33.75
N PRO A 173 -5.81 -39.46 34.39
CA PRO A 173 -4.91 -40.38 33.70
C PRO A 173 -5.62 -41.17 32.60
N ILE A 174 -4.99 -41.25 31.42
CA ILE A 174 -5.45 -42.10 30.31
C ILE A 174 -4.73 -43.45 30.41
N ALA A 175 -5.50 -44.54 30.54
CA ALA A 175 -4.94 -45.88 30.65
C ALA A 175 -4.17 -46.26 29.37
N GLY A 176 -2.91 -46.69 29.54
CA GLY A 176 -2.04 -47.09 28.42
C GLY A 176 -1.06 -46.01 27.95
N ILE A 177 -1.07 -44.83 28.57
CA ILE A 177 -0.06 -43.78 28.36
C ILE A 177 0.88 -43.72 29.58
N ALA A 178 2.19 -43.79 29.36
CA ALA A 178 3.20 -43.79 30.41
C ALA A 178 3.78 -42.41 30.70
N SER A 179 4.02 -41.60 29.67
CA SER A 179 4.63 -40.28 29.82
C SER A 179 4.21 -39.29 28.74
N LEU A 180 4.39 -38.02 29.08
CA LEU A 180 4.17 -36.87 28.23
C LEU A 180 5.52 -36.20 27.95
N ALA A 181 5.73 -35.77 26.71
CA ALA A 181 6.92 -35.05 26.30
C ALA A 181 6.54 -33.81 25.49
N LEU A 182 6.83 -32.64 26.03
CA LEU A 182 6.81 -31.37 25.30
C LEU A 182 8.04 -31.35 24.39
N GLU A 183 7.83 -31.24 23.08
CA GLU A 183 8.94 -31.26 22.11
C GLU A 183 9.28 -29.85 21.62
N GLN A 184 8.31 -28.94 21.63
CA GLN A 184 8.45 -27.60 21.09
C GLN A 184 7.73 -26.57 21.98
N PRO A 185 8.20 -25.30 21.98
CA PRO A 185 7.47 -24.18 22.57
C PRO A 185 6.07 -24.04 21.95
N SER A 186 5.16 -23.39 22.67
CA SER A 186 3.83 -23.11 22.14
C SER A 186 3.87 -22.06 21.03
N VAL A 187 2.98 -22.18 20.05
CA VAL A 187 2.78 -21.19 18.99
C VAL A 187 1.51 -20.40 19.30
N ARG A 188 1.63 -19.06 19.29
CA ARG A 188 0.49 -18.14 19.42
C ARG A 188 -0.18 -17.96 18.07
N LEU A 189 -1.43 -18.37 17.95
CA LEU A 189 -2.20 -18.29 16.70
C LEU A 189 -2.81 -16.90 16.45
N GLY A 190 -3.16 -16.19 17.53
CA GLY A 190 -3.68 -14.83 17.42
C GLY A 190 -3.39 -13.99 18.65
N THR A 191 -3.40 -12.67 18.47
CA THR A 191 -3.37 -11.71 19.57
C THR A 191 -4.77 -11.15 19.77
N ASN A 192 -5.13 -10.86 21.03
CA ASN A 192 -6.35 -10.12 21.31
C ASN A 192 -6.32 -8.77 20.60
N GLU A 193 -7.47 -8.36 20.08
CA GLU A 193 -7.63 -7.05 19.45
C GLU A 193 -7.28 -5.95 20.47
N THR A 194 -6.35 -5.07 20.10
CA THR A 194 -5.92 -3.95 20.95
C THR A 194 -6.97 -2.85 20.98
N ASP A 195 -6.88 -1.93 21.97
CA ASP A 195 -7.78 -0.78 22.06
C ASP A 195 -7.76 0.08 20.79
N GLU A 196 -6.59 0.25 20.17
CA GLU A 196 -6.48 1.05 18.94
C GLU A 196 -7.14 0.36 17.75
N GLN A 197 -6.93 -0.95 17.59
CA GLN A 197 -7.58 -1.73 16.53
C GLN A 197 -9.10 -1.73 16.69
N LEU A 198 -9.59 -1.91 17.93
CA LEU A 198 -11.02 -1.86 18.23
C LEU A 198 -11.60 -0.48 17.93
N ARG A 199 -10.87 0.59 18.25
CA ARG A 199 -11.28 1.97 17.99
C ARG A 199 -11.38 2.26 16.50
N GLU A 200 -10.37 1.87 15.72
CA GLU A 200 -10.39 2.00 14.26
C GLU A 200 -11.58 1.25 13.65
N ARG A 201 -11.80 0.01 14.08
CA ARG A 201 -12.96 -0.77 13.62
C ARG A 201 -14.30 -0.13 14.00
N ALA A 202 -14.40 0.45 15.20
CA ALA A 202 -15.59 1.20 15.62
C ALA A 202 -15.81 2.47 14.78
N ARG A 203 -14.75 3.23 14.46
CA ARG A 203 -14.83 4.41 13.58
C ARG A 203 -15.34 4.02 12.19
N MET A 204 -14.79 2.94 11.62
CA MET A 204 -15.24 2.41 10.33
C MET A 204 -16.71 1.97 10.38
N ALA A 205 -17.14 1.28 11.45
CA ALA A 205 -18.53 0.86 11.60
C ALA A 205 -19.49 2.06 11.70
N ILE A 206 -19.12 3.13 12.42
CA ILE A 206 -19.91 4.37 12.51
C ILE A 206 -19.97 5.08 11.16
N ALA A 207 -18.84 5.18 10.46
CA ALA A 207 -18.76 5.79 9.13
C ALA A 207 -19.64 5.05 8.12
N SER A 208 -19.59 3.71 8.13
CA SER A 208 -20.41 2.85 7.28
C SER A 208 -21.90 2.88 7.62
N ALA A 209 -22.26 2.96 8.91
CA ALA A 209 -23.65 3.04 9.36
C ALA A 209 -24.30 4.42 9.11
N GLY A 210 -23.48 5.47 8.99
CA GLY A 210 -23.91 6.86 8.84
C GLY A 210 -24.34 7.22 7.42
N GLY A 211 -25.47 6.67 6.95
CA GLY A 211 -26.11 7.15 5.73
C GLY A 211 -26.41 8.65 5.79
N GLY A 212 -26.18 9.37 4.70
CA GLY A 212 -26.48 10.79 4.56
C GLY A 212 -25.34 11.76 4.88
N THR A 213 -24.10 11.26 5.03
CA THR A 213 -22.88 12.10 5.11
C THR A 213 -22.07 12.05 3.82
N GLU A 214 -21.26 13.07 3.57
CA GLU A 214 -20.34 13.13 2.42
C GLU A 214 -19.41 11.91 2.38
N LYS A 215 -18.78 11.58 3.53
CA LYS A 215 -17.89 10.42 3.67
C LYS A 215 -18.57 9.08 3.41
N ALA A 216 -19.81 8.90 3.87
CA ALA A 216 -20.53 7.65 3.62
C ALA A 216 -20.88 7.49 2.13
N LEU A 217 -21.18 8.59 1.44
CA LEU A 217 -21.41 8.58 0.01
C LEU A 217 -20.12 8.31 -0.77
N GLU A 218 -19.02 8.93 -0.39
CA GLU A 218 -17.68 8.71 -0.94
C GLU A 218 -17.25 7.24 -0.80
N GLN A 219 -17.32 6.67 0.42
CA GLN A 219 -16.95 5.28 0.68
C GLN A 219 -17.83 4.29 -0.11
N ALA A 220 -19.15 4.49 -0.12
CA ALA A 220 -20.06 3.62 -0.86
C ALA A 220 -19.81 3.65 -2.38
N LEU A 221 -19.28 4.75 -2.91
CA LEU A 221 -18.94 4.90 -4.32
C LEU A 221 -17.57 4.28 -4.64
N LEU A 222 -16.58 4.42 -3.76
CA LEU A 222 -15.26 3.80 -3.91
C LEU A 222 -15.32 2.26 -3.82
N GLU A 223 -16.34 1.69 -3.17
CA GLU A 223 -16.60 0.24 -3.18
C GLU A 223 -17.09 -0.28 -4.54
N VAL A 224 -17.56 0.59 -5.44
CA VAL A 224 -18.04 0.18 -6.76
C VAL A 224 -16.84 -0.03 -7.70
N GLU A 225 -16.80 -1.20 -8.34
CA GLU A 225 -15.76 -1.55 -9.30
C GLU A 225 -15.61 -0.48 -10.40
N GLY A 226 -14.37 -0.06 -10.66
CA GLY A 226 -14.06 0.92 -11.70
C GLY A 226 -14.18 2.39 -11.28
N VAL A 227 -14.59 2.67 -10.03
CA VAL A 227 -14.48 4.01 -9.45
C VAL A 227 -13.10 4.16 -8.82
N GLU A 228 -12.27 5.05 -9.38
CA GLU A 228 -10.90 5.31 -8.91
C GLU A 228 -10.86 6.52 -7.97
N GLY A 229 -11.81 7.44 -8.09
CA GLY A 229 -11.90 8.63 -7.26
C GLY A 229 -13.30 9.22 -7.24
N VAL A 230 -13.62 9.93 -6.15
CA VAL A 230 -14.93 10.55 -5.94
C VAL A 230 -14.72 11.95 -5.40
N ARG A 231 -15.40 12.93 -6.00
CA ARG A 231 -15.46 14.30 -5.51
C ARG A 231 -16.91 14.73 -5.40
N LEU A 232 -17.28 15.25 -4.22
CA LEU A 232 -18.62 15.71 -3.93
C LEU A 232 -18.64 17.24 -3.94
N ARG A 233 -19.71 17.82 -4.49
CA ARG A 233 -19.93 19.26 -4.56
C ARG A 233 -21.34 19.59 -4.06
N ASP A 234 -21.43 20.54 -3.14
CA ASP A 234 -22.70 21.05 -2.61
C ASP A 234 -23.00 22.46 -3.17
N ALA A 235 -24.25 22.93 -3.00
CA ALA A 235 -24.69 24.27 -3.37
C ALA A 235 -23.97 25.40 -2.62
N GLY A 236 -23.25 25.10 -1.54
CA GLY A 236 -22.40 26.04 -0.82
C GLY A 236 -21.05 26.32 -1.48
N ASP A 237 -20.61 25.48 -2.45
CA ASP A 237 -19.29 25.58 -3.05
C ASP A 237 -19.27 26.60 -4.22
N PRO A 238 -18.50 27.70 -4.11
CA PRO A 238 -18.50 28.78 -5.08
C PRO A 238 -17.60 28.44 -6.28
N ILE A 239 -18.04 27.58 -7.19
CA ILE A 239 -17.21 27.10 -8.32
C ILE A 239 -17.94 27.20 -9.68
N GLU A 240 -17.16 27.52 -10.73
CA GLU A 240 -17.59 27.51 -12.14
C GLU A 240 -18.34 26.23 -12.53
N GLY A 241 -19.53 26.38 -13.10
CA GLY A 241 -20.37 25.28 -13.56
C GLY A 241 -21.86 25.58 -13.41
N VAL A 242 -22.70 24.56 -13.52
CA VAL A 242 -24.14 24.71 -13.29
C VAL A 242 -24.38 24.90 -11.78
N PRO A 243 -24.99 26.01 -11.33
CA PRO A 243 -25.27 26.23 -9.91
C PRO A 243 -26.21 25.14 -9.39
N LEU A 244 -25.83 24.54 -8.26
CA LEU A 244 -26.64 23.54 -7.57
C LEU A 244 -27.72 24.24 -6.74
N LYS A 245 -28.92 23.65 -6.70
CA LYS A 245 -29.98 24.14 -5.82
C LYS A 245 -29.82 23.53 -4.43
N PRO A 246 -30.31 24.19 -3.37
CA PRO A 246 -30.39 23.56 -2.05
C PRO A 246 -31.10 22.20 -2.13
N GLY A 247 -30.47 21.16 -1.61
CA GLY A 247 -30.94 19.77 -1.69
C GLY A 247 -30.46 18.99 -2.91
N GLU A 248 -29.63 19.58 -3.76
CA GLU A 248 -28.91 18.91 -4.84
C GLU A 248 -27.42 18.77 -4.48
N ILE A 249 -26.86 17.59 -4.70
CA ILE A 249 -25.41 17.35 -4.65
C ILE A 249 -24.94 16.89 -6.01
N GLU A 250 -23.73 17.28 -6.39
CA GLU A 250 -23.06 16.73 -7.56
C GLU A 250 -21.98 15.75 -7.14
N VAL A 251 -22.01 14.59 -7.77
CA VAL A 251 -21.08 13.48 -7.56
C VAL A 251 -20.23 13.36 -8.82
N ILE A 252 -18.97 13.79 -8.73
CA ILE A 252 -18.00 13.69 -9.81
C ILE A 252 -17.21 12.41 -9.57
N LEU A 253 -17.25 11.51 -10.55
CA LEU A 253 -16.55 10.24 -10.51
C LEU A 253 -15.34 10.28 -11.45
N ASP A 254 -14.27 9.64 -11.00
CA ASP A 254 -13.10 9.31 -11.79
C ASP A 254 -13.01 7.79 -12.00
N GLY A 255 -12.46 7.42 -13.15
CA GLY A 255 -12.38 6.04 -13.64
C GLY A 255 -12.58 5.96 -15.15
N LYS A 256 -12.30 4.79 -15.71
CA LYS A 256 -12.42 4.56 -17.17
C LYS A 256 -13.88 4.76 -17.63
N PRO A 257 -14.17 5.65 -18.59
CA PRO A 257 -15.55 5.98 -18.99
C PRO A 257 -16.39 4.75 -19.37
N GLN A 258 -15.78 3.75 -20.00
CA GLN A 258 -16.44 2.52 -20.40
C GLN A 258 -16.85 1.66 -19.19
N ILE A 259 -16.01 1.59 -18.16
CA ILE A 259 -16.27 0.81 -16.95
C ILE A 259 -17.33 1.53 -16.08
N LEU A 260 -17.21 2.85 -15.94
CA LEU A 260 -18.21 3.65 -15.21
C LEU A 260 -19.62 3.56 -15.85
N GLU A 261 -19.71 3.54 -17.18
CA GLU A 261 -21.00 3.36 -17.86
C GLU A 261 -21.54 1.93 -17.72
N GLN A 262 -20.67 0.91 -17.72
CA GLN A 262 -21.07 -0.48 -17.45
C GLN A 262 -21.61 -0.65 -16.02
N ASN A 263 -20.98 0.01 -15.03
CA ASN A 263 -21.33 -0.09 -13.61
C ASN A 263 -22.32 0.98 -13.15
N ARG A 264 -22.96 1.68 -14.08
CA ARG A 264 -23.86 2.82 -13.80
C ARG A 264 -25.01 2.49 -12.86
N ASP A 265 -25.57 1.29 -12.96
CA ASP A 265 -26.65 0.86 -12.06
C ASP A 265 -26.17 0.55 -10.64
N ALA A 266 -24.95 0.01 -10.51
CA ALA A 266 -24.30 -0.19 -9.20
C ALA A 266 -23.99 1.16 -8.54
N ILE A 267 -23.46 2.12 -9.31
CA ILE A 267 -23.22 3.50 -8.86
C ILE A 267 -24.52 4.15 -8.36
N LYS A 268 -25.62 4.05 -9.12
CA LYS A 268 -26.93 4.58 -8.69
C LYS A 268 -27.44 3.93 -7.41
N GLN A 269 -27.24 2.62 -7.25
CA GLN A 269 -27.64 1.91 -6.03
C GLN A 269 -26.80 2.33 -4.82
N ALA A 270 -25.47 2.47 -4.98
CA ALA A 270 -24.57 2.97 -3.95
C ALA A 270 -25.01 4.37 -3.48
N ILE A 271 -25.24 5.27 -4.43
CA ILE A 271 -25.76 6.63 -4.16
C ILE A 271 -27.10 6.57 -3.43
N ALA A 272 -28.04 5.73 -3.87
CA ALA A 272 -29.36 5.64 -3.25
C ALA A 272 -29.32 5.11 -1.80
N ARG A 273 -28.39 4.21 -1.48
CA ARG A 273 -28.19 3.67 -0.13
C ARG A 273 -27.49 4.66 0.80
N ALA A 274 -26.51 5.38 0.27
CA ALA A 274 -25.66 6.25 1.08
C ALA A 274 -26.17 7.70 1.19
N LYS A 275 -26.93 8.21 0.22
CA LYS A 275 -27.41 9.61 0.25
C LYS A 275 -28.49 9.83 1.32
N GLY A 276 -28.56 11.06 1.82
CA GLY A 276 -29.63 11.46 2.73
C GLY A 276 -31.01 11.43 2.05
N PRO A 277 -32.09 11.14 2.79
CA PRO A 277 -33.45 11.24 2.26
C PRO A 277 -33.74 12.67 1.80
N GLY A 278 -34.36 12.82 0.63
CA GLY A 278 -34.68 14.13 0.05
C GLY A 278 -33.55 14.81 -0.75
N ILE A 279 -32.33 14.27 -0.71
CA ILE A 279 -31.21 14.78 -1.53
C ILE A 279 -31.28 14.22 -2.96
N VAL A 280 -31.09 15.08 -3.96
CA VAL A 280 -30.98 14.69 -5.37
C VAL A 280 -29.50 14.68 -5.76
N ALA A 281 -28.99 13.52 -6.16
CA ALA A 281 -27.60 13.38 -6.62
C ALA A 281 -27.53 13.46 -8.14
N ARG A 282 -26.72 14.40 -8.66
CA ARG A 282 -26.40 14.52 -10.09
C ARG A 282 -25.03 13.90 -10.34
N LEU A 283 -24.94 12.99 -11.30
CA LEU A 283 -23.66 12.42 -11.73
C LEU A 283 -22.96 13.38 -12.71
N GLY A 284 -21.70 13.69 -12.42
CA GLY A 284 -20.75 14.31 -13.33
C GLY A 284 -19.56 13.38 -13.59
N SER A 285 -18.81 13.65 -14.66
CA SER A 285 -17.55 12.97 -14.95
C SER A 285 -16.39 13.95 -14.83
N THR A 286 -15.24 13.48 -14.37
CA THR A 286 -14.02 14.28 -14.41
C THR A 286 -13.57 14.56 -15.84
N GLN A 287 -12.87 15.68 -16.04
CA GLN A 287 -12.12 15.95 -17.26
C GLN A 287 -10.64 15.66 -17.02
N SER A 288 -10.06 14.73 -17.78
CA SER A 288 -8.64 14.41 -17.67
C SER A 288 -7.78 15.48 -18.33
N VAL A 289 -6.75 15.93 -17.62
CA VAL A 289 -5.68 16.80 -18.13
C VAL A 289 -4.41 15.97 -18.11
N ALA A 290 -3.86 15.66 -19.28
CA ALA A 290 -2.62 14.90 -19.37
C ALA A 290 -1.41 15.79 -19.07
N LEU A 291 -0.51 15.30 -18.22
CA LEU A 291 0.78 15.91 -17.93
C LEU A 291 1.88 15.15 -18.66
N GLY A 292 2.41 15.78 -19.70
CA GLY A 292 3.61 15.39 -20.40
C GLY A 292 4.76 16.35 -20.15
N GLY A 293 5.83 16.18 -20.92
CA GLY A 293 6.91 17.15 -21.01
C GLY A 293 8.29 16.52 -20.90
N ARG A 294 9.29 17.38 -20.79
CA ARG A 294 10.70 17.00 -20.77
C ARG A 294 11.32 17.43 -19.45
N VAL A 295 11.91 16.49 -18.72
CA VAL A 295 12.65 16.76 -17.49
C VAL A 295 14.12 16.41 -17.70
N VAL A 296 14.98 17.42 -17.64
CA VAL A 296 16.43 17.24 -17.78
C VAL A 296 17.06 17.13 -16.40
N ILE A 297 17.78 16.03 -16.17
CA ILE A 297 18.39 15.69 -14.89
C ILE A 297 19.91 15.63 -14.99
N LYS A 298 20.58 16.03 -13.91
CA LYS A 298 22.03 15.97 -13.75
C LYS A 298 22.37 14.86 -12.76
N PRO A 299 23.19 13.87 -13.15
CA PRO A 299 23.74 12.88 -12.24
C PRO A 299 24.58 13.48 -11.12
N ALA A 300 24.56 12.85 -9.94
CA ALA A 300 25.43 13.21 -8.83
C ALA A 300 26.92 12.94 -9.12
N SER A 301 27.21 11.99 -10.01
CA SER A 301 28.56 11.65 -10.47
C SER A 301 28.64 11.69 -12.01
N PRO A 302 29.70 12.29 -12.60
CA PRO A 302 29.87 12.31 -14.05
C PRO A 302 30.28 10.94 -14.64
N VAL A 303 30.61 9.96 -13.78
CA VAL A 303 31.07 8.61 -14.17
C VAL A 303 30.03 7.56 -13.73
N LEU A 304 28.81 7.66 -14.27
CA LEU A 304 27.83 6.56 -14.16
C LEU A 304 28.09 5.51 -15.26
N SER A 305 27.94 4.23 -14.90
CA SER A 305 27.84 3.14 -15.90
C SER A 305 26.56 3.27 -16.71
N GLY A 306 26.48 2.62 -17.88
CA GLY A 306 25.26 2.63 -18.71
C GLY A 306 24.03 2.09 -17.97
N GLU A 307 24.20 1.02 -17.19
CA GLU A 307 23.15 0.40 -16.37
C GLU A 307 22.68 1.34 -15.23
N GLN A 308 23.60 2.04 -14.56
CA GLN A 308 23.27 3.00 -13.51
C GLN A 308 22.56 4.23 -14.06
N ALA A 309 22.96 4.69 -15.25
CA ALA A 309 22.31 5.80 -15.93
C ALA A 309 20.88 5.44 -16.35
N LEU A 310 20.66 4.22 -16.84
CA LEU A 310 19.33 3.72 -17.20
C LEU A 310 18.42 3.58 -15.97
N THR A 311 18.96 3.04 -14.88
CA THR A 311 18.23 2.87 -13.61
C THR A 311 17.82 4.24 -13.05
N LEU A 312 18.73 5.22 -13.04
CA LEU A 312 18.41 6.59 -12.61
C LEU A 312 17.27 7.20 -13.43
N VAL A 313 17.30 7.08 -14.75
CA VAL A 313 16.24 7.63 -15.63
C VAL A 313 14.90 6.95 -15.32
N ARG A 314 14.88 5.62 -15.21
CA ARG A 314 13.66 4.86 -14.90
C ARG A 314 13.11 5.22 -13.53
N ASP A 315 13.94 5.26 -12.51
CA ASP A 315 13.49 5.55 -11.14
C ASP A 315 12.90 6.97 -11.04
N VAL A 316 13.42 7.92 -11.83
CA VAL A 316 12.84 9.28 -11.94
C VAL A 316 11.53 9.27 -12.72
N GLU A 317 11.44 8.56 -13.85
CA GLU A 317 10.20 8.40 -14.64
C GLU A 317 9.08 7.75 -13.81
N ASP A 318 9.41 6.69 -13.07
CA ASP A 318 8.49 5.97 -12.19
C ASP A 318 7.99 6.90 -11.07
N LEU A 319 8.89 7.63 -10.41
CA LEU A 319 8.51 8.56 -9.34
C LEU A 319 7.62 9.70 -9.84
N LEU A 320 7.92 10.25 -11.03
CA LEU A 320 7.08 11.27 -11.67
C LEU A 320 5.68 10.73 -11.97
N THR A 321 5.62 9.55 -12.59
CA THR A 321 4.36 8.89 -12.97
C THR A 321 3.54 8.52 -11.75
N GLU A 322 4.15 7.96 -10.71
CA GLU A 322 3.50 7.60 -9.45
C GLU A 322 2.97 8.85 -8.74
N THR A 323 3.78 9.90 -8.65
CA THR A 323 3.37 11.15 -7.98
C THR A 323 2.15 11.76 -8.65
N VAL A 324 2.11 11.79 -9.99
CA VAL A 324 0.98 12.35 -10.75
C VAL A 324 -0.24 11.43 -10.67
N SER A 325 -0.05 10.12 -10.75
CA SER A 325 -1.15 9.14 -10.66
C SER A 325 -1.86 9.17 -9.31
N ALA A 326 -1.11 9.46 -8.24
CA ALA A 326 -1.64 9.56 -6.87
C ALA A 326 -2.42 10.86 -6.59
N LEU A 327 -2.49 11.80 -7.54
CA LEU A 327 -3.23 13.05 -7.35
C LEU A 327 -4.75 12.81 -7.43
N GLU A 328 -5.44 13.36 -6.43
CA GLU A 328 -6.90 13.38 -6.35
C GLU A 328 -7.52 14.34 -7.38
N ILE A 329 -8.83 14.22 -7.62
CA ILE A 329 -9.59 15.13 -8.49
C ILE A 329 -9.49 16.56 -7.94
N GLY A 330 -9.12 17.50 -8.80
CA GLY A 330 -8.94 18.91 -8.44
C GLY A 330 -7.61 19.23 -7.73
N ALA A 331 -6.77 18.23 -7.45
CA ALA A 331 -5.45 18.46 -6.85
C ALA A 331 -4.44 18.92 -7.90
N GLY A 332 -3.78 20.04 -7.62
CA GLY A 332 -2.65 20.53 -8.41
C GLY A 332 -1.32 19.85 -8.06
N LEU A 333 -0.35 19.92 -8.97
CA LEU A 333 1.02 19.46 -8.72
C LEU A 333 1.83 20.57 -8.04
N GLN A 334 2.35 20.28 -6.85
CA GLN A 334 3.28 21.19 -6.17
C GLN A 334 4.72 20.87 -6.55
N TRP A 335 5.36 21.76 -7.31
CA TRP A 335 6.69 21.55 -7.86
C TRP A 335 7.74 21.35 -6.76
N ASN A 336 7.72 22.16 -5.70
CA ASN A 336 8.71 22.06 -4.63
C ASN A 336 8.62 20.72 -3.86
N ARG A 337 7.43 20.14 -3.74
CA ARG A 337 7.23 18.84 -3.11
C ARG A 337 7.73 17.72 -4.02
N LEU A 338 7.44 17.81 -5.32
CA LEU A 338 7.95 16.87 -6.31
C LEU A 338 9.49 16.92 -6.38
N LEU A 339 10.08 18.12 -6.41
CA LEU A 339 11.53 18.31 -6.40
C LEU A 339 12.16 17.69 -5.14
N ALA A 340 11.57 17.88 -3.96
CA ALA A 340 12.08 17.27 -2.74
C ALA A 340 12.09 15.74 -2.80
N ASN A 341 11.05 15.13 -3.40
CA ASN A 341 10.99 13.69 -3.62
C ASN A 341 12.03 13.24 -4.65
N LEU A 342 12.16 13.96 -5.76
CA LEU A 342 13.15 13.70 -6.81
C LEU A 342 14.58 13.71 -6.26
N MET A 343 14.91 14.70 -5.43
CA MET A 343 16.23 14.80 -4.78
C MET A 343 16.53 13.63 -3.82
N GLY A 344 15.55 12.79 -3.49
CA GLY A 344 15.74 11.54 -2.76
C GLY A 344 16.14 10.34 -3.62
N VAL A 345 16.09 10.45 -4.94
CA VAL A 345 16.46 9.36 -5.87
C VAL A 345 17.98 9.15 -5.87
N GLU A 346 18.40 7.90 -5.76
CA GLU A 346 19.82 7.54 -5.74
C GLU A 346 20.51 7.97 -7.04
N ASN A 347 21.71 8.55 -6.94
CA ASN A 347 22.50 9.05 -8.06
C ASN A 347 21.93 10.28 -8.79
N LEU A 348 20.81 10.86 -8.35
CA LEU A 348 20.36 12.16 -8.82
C LEU A 348 21.16 13.28 -8.13
N GLY A 349 21.73 14.19 -8.94
CA GLY A 349 22.49 15.34 -8.45
C GLY A 349 21.70 16.63 -8.47
N ASP A 350 20.99 16.90 -9.57
CA ASP A 350 20.17 18.11 -9.74
C ASP A 350 19.12 17.93 -10.85
N VAL A 351 18.12 18.81 -10.89
CA VAL A 351 17.12 18.89 -11.96
C VAL A 351 17.24 20.25 -12.65
N LEU A 352 17.53 20.26 -13.95
CA LEU A 352 17.77 21.48 -14.71
C LEU A 352 16.45 22.14 -15.13
N VAL A 353 15.90 22.96 -14.24
CA VAL A 353 14.62 23.66 -14.42
C VAL A 353 14.58 24.50 -15.70
N ASN A 354 15.70 25.09 -16.11
CA ASN A 354 15.78 25.94 -17.31
C ASN A 354 15.82 25.17 -18.64
N GLN A 355 16.07 23.87 -18.60
CA GLN A 355 16.07 22.97 -19.76
C GLN A 355 14.88 22.01 -19.75
N SER A 356 14.01 22.14 -18.75
CA SER A 356 12.88 21.27 -18.52
C SER A 356 11.57 22.03 -18.67
N GLU A 357 10.55 21.35 -19.17
CA GLU A 357 9.22 21.91 -19.37
C GLU A 357 8.15 20.85 -19.12
N PHE A 358 7.02 21.29 -18.59
CA PHE A 358 5.79 20.50 -18.54
C PHE A 358 4.89 20.89 -19.70
N VAL A 359 4.21 19.90 -20.27
CA VAL A 359 3.20 20.08 -21.31
C VAL A 359 1.88 19.59 -20.75
N LEU A 360 0.91 20.49 -20.62
CA LEU A 360 -0.46 20.13 -20.26
C LEU A 360 -1.31 19.96 -21.50
N THR A 361 -1.93 18.80 -21.66
CA THR A 361 -2.93 18.59 -22.71
C THR A 361 -4.31 18.49 -22.09
N SER A 362 -5.15 19.49 -22.34
CA SER A 362 -6.57 19.48 -22.00
C SER A 362 -7.39 19.55 -23.28
N LEU A 363 -8.32 18.60 -23.47
CA LEU A 363 -9.16 18.49 -24.68
C LEU A 363 -8.34 18.53 -25.99
N GLY A 364 -7.14 17.93 -26.00
CA GLY A 364 -6.26 17.85 -27.17
C GLY A 364 -5.49 19.14 -27.50
N THR A 365 -5.52 20.15 -26.63
CA THR A 365 -4.71 21.37 -26.81
C THR A 365 -3.49 21.31 -25.89
N PRO A 366 -2.26 21.12 -26.42
CA PRO A 366 -1.04 21.12 -25.62
C PRO A 366 -0.61 22.55 -25.27
N GLN A 367 -0.26 22.77 -24.01
CA GLN A 367 0.30 24.02 -23.50
C GLN A 367 1.59 23.75 -22.72
N ALA A 368 2.71 24.21 -23.28
CA ALA A 368 4.01 24.12 -22.63
C ALA A 368 4.17 25.23 -21.58
N GLN A 369 4.72 24.85 -20.44
CA GLN A 369 4.94 25.73 -19.30
C GLN A 369 6.20 25.29 -18.52
N PRO A 370 6.92 26.23 -17.87
CA PRO A 370 8.10 25.90 -17.09
C PRO A 370 7.75 25.00 -15.90
N LEU A 371 8.74 24.31 -15.33
CA LEU A 371 8.53 23.53 -14.10
C LEU A 371 8.15 24.47 -12.95
N ALA A 372 6.87 24.47 -12.62
CA ALA A 372 6.26 25.32 -11.60
C ALA A 372 5.02 24.61 -11.01
N ASP A 373 4.44 25.20 -9.98
CA ASP A 373 3.19 24.68 -9.41
C ASP A 373 2.09 24.69 -10.47
N ILE A 374 1.47 23.53 -10.68
CA ILE A 374 0.38 23.34 -11.63
C ILE A 374 -0.93 23.39 -10.84
N THR A 375 -1.83 24.28 -11.24
CA THR A 375 -3.20 24.33 -10.71
C THR A 375 -4.16 23.91 -11.81
N ILE A 376 -5.03 22.95 -11.50
CA ILE A 376 -6.12 22.50 -12.38
C ILE A 376 -7.47 22.92 -11.77
N LYS A 377 -8.57 22.80 -12.53
CA LYS A 377 -9.90 23.07 -11.98
C LYS A 377 -10.33 21.96 -11.02
N GLU A 378 -11.23 22.28 -10.10
CA GLU A 378 -11.76 21.30 -9.12
C GLU A 378 -12.49 20.10 -9.73
N THR A 379 -12.90 20.19 -11.00
CA THR A 379 -13.56 19.11 -11.74
C THR A 379 -12.62 18.34 -12.66
N GLU A 380 -11.37 18.80 -12.79
CA GLU A 380 -10.34 18.20 -13.64
C GLU A 380 -9.49 17.24 -12.81
N ARG A 381 -8.88 16.24 -13.46
CA ARG A 381 -7.88 15.38 -12.86
C ARG A 381 -6.60 15.42 -13.69
N LEU A 382 -5.48 15.66 -13.03
CA LEU A 382 -4.17 15.54 -13.64
C LEU A 382 -3.81 14.06 -13.76
N ILE A 383 -3.51 13.60 -14.96
CA ILE A 383 -3.08 12.22 -15.22
C ILE A 383 -1.72 12.23 -15.93
N PRO A 384 -0.88 11.20 -15.79
CA PRO A 384 0.31 11.08 -16.61
C PRO A 384 -0.07 11.02 -18.09
N GLY A 385 0.66 11.74 -18.94
CA GLY A 385 0.51 11.62 -20.39
C GLY A 385 0.96 10.24 -20.88
N THR A 386 0.30 9.74 -21.92
CA THR A 386 0.64 8.48 -22.59
C THR A 386 1.16 8.74 -24.00
N ASP A 387 1.90 7.79 -24.56
CA ASP A 387 2.45 7.85 -25.91
C ASP A 387 3.29 9.12 -26.16
N GLY A 388 3.16 9.77 -27.32
CA GLY A 388 3.89 11.00 -27.68
C GLY A 388 3.66 12.22 -26.78
N GLU A 389 2.85 12.08 -25.72
CA GLU A 389 2.62 13.07 -24.68
C GLU A 389 3.18 12.64 -23.31
N ALA A 390 3.98 11.58 -23.23
CA ALA A 390 4.57 11.10 -21.98
C ALA A 390 5.59 12.08 -21.36
N LEU A 391 5.84 11.92 -20.06
CA LEU A 391 6.95 12.57 -19.37
C LEU A 391 8.26 11.87 -19.76
N VAL A 392 9.16 12.61 -20.40
CA VAL A 392 10.46 12.09 -20.85
C VAL A 392 11.57 12.66 -19.98
N VAL A 393 12.38 11.76 -19.41
CA VAL A 393 13.53 12.15 -18.59
C VAL A 393 14.82 12.03 -19.40
N VAL A 394 15.63 13.08 -19.39
CA VAL A 394 16.86 13.19 -20.20
C VAL A 394 18.05 13.55 -19.31
N LEU A 395 19.21 12.92 -19.54
CA LEU A 395 20.45 13.25 -18.83
C LEU A 395 21.11 14.51 -19.42
N GLU A 396 21.65 15.38 -18.55
CA GLU A 396 22.50 16.52 -18.95
C GLU A 396 23.72 16.01 -19.75
N ASP A 397 24.02 16.70 -20.86
CA ASP A 397 25.22 16.50 -21.71
C ASP A 397 25.43 15.11 -22.33
N ARG A 398 24.37 14.30 -22.47
CA ARG A 398 24.39 13.09 -23.32
C ARG A 398 23.20 13.11 -24.28
N PRO A 399 23.39 13.33 -25.60
CA PRO A 399 22.31 13.15 -26.55
C PRO A 399 21.85 11.70 -26.51
N GLY A 400 20.65 11.46 -26.02
CA GLY A 400 20.00 10.16 -26.11
C GLY A 400 19.47 9.95 -27.53
N LEU A 401 19.71 8.77 -28.10
CA LEU A 401 19.05 8.33 -29.32
C LEU A 401 17.97 7.33 -28.94
N VAL A 402 16.74 7.73 -29.21
CA VAL A 402 15.58 6.87 -29.04
C VAL A 402 15.33 6.16 -30.37
N VAL A 403 15.42 4.84 -30.39
CA VAL A 403 15.26 3.99 -31.58
C VAL A 403 14.08 3.05 -31.36
N SER A 404 12.92 3.47 -31.85
CA SER A 404 11.75 2.60 -31.93
C SER A 404 11.90 1.68 -33.15
N VAL A 405 12.01 0.38 -32.91
CA VAL A 405 12.14 -0.65 -33.96
C VAL A 405 10.79 -1.32 -34.15
N GLN A 406 10.20 -1.19 -35.35
CA GLN A 406 8.98 -1.91 -35.72
C GLN A 406 9.32 -3.05 -36.68
N LEU A 407 9.07 -4.28 -36.24
CA LEU A 407 9.31 -5.51 -36.99
C LEU A 407 7.99 -6.05 -37.55
N ASP A 408 7.81 -5.96 -38.88
CA ASP A 408 6.70 -6.63 -39.57
C ASP A 408 7.08 -8.09 -39.83
N ALA A 409 6.76 -8.98 -38.90
CA ALA A 409 6.92 -10.42 -39.07
C ALA A 409 5.59 -11.06 -39.51
N GLN A 410 5.54 -11.63 -40.71
CA GLN A 410 4.43 -12.53 -41.08
C GLN A 410 4.71 -13.93 -40.53
N ILE A 411 4.00 -14.30 -39.47
CA ILE A 411 3.96 -15.66 -38.95
C ILE A 411 2.86 -16.43 -39.70
N VAL A 412 3.24 -17.30 -40.63
CA VAL A 412 2.30 -18.25 -41.24
C VAL A 412 2.14 -19.44 -40.29
N GLU A 413 1.18 -19.31 -39.36
CA GLU A 413 0.77 -20.25 -38.29
C GLU A 413 1.87 -20.62 -37.27
N PRO A 414 1.66 -20.37 -35.95
CA PRO A 414 0.52 -20.94 -35.23
C PRO A 414 -0.23 -19.96 -34.30
N THR A 415 -1.49 -20.27 -34.02
CA THR A 415 -2.33 -19.59 -33.04
C THR A 415 -2.08 -20.10 -31.62
N GLY A 416 -2.03 -19.19 -30.64
CA GLY A 416 -1.98 -19.49 -29.20
C GLY A 416 -0.84 -18.80 -28.44
N PRO A 417 -0.65 -19.11 -27.14
CA PRO A 417 0.31 -18.45 -26.21
C PRO A 417 1.78 -18.53 -26.64
N LEU A 418 2.08 -19.25 -27.73
CA LEU A 418 3.39 -19.26 -28.37
C LEU A 418 3.74 -17.92 -29.03
N VAL A 419 2.75 -17.15 -29.51
CA VAL A 419 2.98 -15.86 -30.19
C VAL A 419 3.51 -14.83 -29.19
N ASP A 420 2.89 -14.71 -28.02
CA ASP A 420 3.34 -13.77 -26.97
C ASP A 420 4.73 -14.15 -26.45
N GLN A 421 5.01 -15.45 -26.32
CA GLN A 421 6.30 -15.96 -25.89
C GLN A 421 7.40 -15.72 -26.94
N LEU A 422 7.10 -15.93 -28.22
CA LEU A 422 8.00 -15.62 -29.35
C LEU A 422 8.26 -14.12 -29.47
N THR A 423 7.23 -13.28 -29.28
CA THR A 423 7.38 -11.82 -29.28
C THR A 423 8.30 -11.38 -28.14
N ALA A 424 8.10 -11.90 -26.92
CA ALA A 424 8.95 -11.59 -25.78
C ALA A 424 10.42 -12.04 -25.99
N GLU A 425 10.64 -13.25 -26.52
CA GLU A 425 11.98 -13.76 -26.80
C GLU A 425 12.69 -12.98 -27.92
N LEU A 426 11.95 -12.58 -28.96
CA LEU A 426 12.47 -11.74 -30.04
C LEU A 426 12.86 -10.34 -29.58
N THR A 427 11.99 -9.70 -28.80
CA THR A 427 12.24 -8.38 -28.21
C THR A 427 13.47 -8.44 -27.31
N GLN A 428 13.58 -9.44 -26.44
CA GLN A 428 14.73 -9.59 -25.56
C GLN A 428 16.03 -9.90 -26.33
N GLY A 429 15.97 -10.73 -27.38
CA GLY A 429 17.12 -11.00 -28.24
C GLY A 429 17.62 -9.74 -28.94
N LEU A 430 16.69 -8.90 -29.43
CA LEU A 430 17.02 -7.64 -30.10
C LEU A 430 17.67 -6.66 -29.13
N ILE A 431 17.12 -6.52 -27.92
CA ILE A 431 17.70 -5.71 -26.83
C ILE A 431 19.14 -6.15 -26.55
N ASN A 432 19.34 -7.45 -26.30
CA ASN A 432 20.67 -7.99 -26.00
C ASN A 432 21.67 -7.73 -27.14
N TYR A 433 21.25 -7.86 -28.41
CA TYR A 433 22.11 -7.58 -29.56
C TYR A 433 22.46 -6.09 -29.66
N LEU A 434 21.49 -5.19 -29.47
CA LEU A 434 21.73 -3.75 -29.48
C LEU A 434 22.71 -3.34 -28.35
N GLU A 435 22.63 -3.98 -27.19
CA GLU A 435 23.57 -3.78 -26.08
C GLU A 435 25.00 -4.27 -26.40
N THR A 436 25.18 -5.22 -27.32
CA THR A 436 26.51 -5.68 -27.73
C THR A 436 27.22 -4.75 -28.73
N LEU A 437 26.53 -3.75 -29.27
CA LEU A 437 27.11 -2.84 -30.26
C LEU A 437 28.03 -1.83 -29.57
N ASP A 438 29.30 -1.81 -30.00
CA ASP A 438 30.31 -0.86 -29.55
C ASP A 438 30.02 0.53 -30.13
N THR A 439 29.29 1.35 -29.36
CA THR A 439 28.85 2.71 -29.74
C THR A 439 29.99 3.74 -29.79
N SER A 440 31.24 3.34 -29.50
CA SER A 440 32.41 4.21 -29.57
C SER A 440 32.93 4.46 -30.99
N LYS A 441 32.36 3.77 -32.01
CA LYS A 441 32.75 3.91 -33.43
C LYS A 441 31.60 4.49 -34.28
N PRO A 442 31.86 5.52 -35.11
CA PRO A 442 30.86 6.05 -36.03
C PRO A 442 30.56 5.03 -37.16
N GLY A 443 29.27 4.90 -37.52
CA GLY A 443 28.80 4.08 -38.65
C GLY A 443 28.60 2.60 -38.33
N VAL A 444 27.66 2.27 -37.44
CA VAL A 444 27.29 0.88 -37.16
C VAL A 444 26.32 0.36 -38.23
N GLN A 445 26.74 -0.67 -38.98
CA GLN A 445 25.89 -1.31 -40.00
C GLN A 445 25.01 -2.40 -39.36
N LEU A 446 23.69 -2.21 -39.42
CA LEU A 446 22.73 -3.25 -39.12
C LEU A 446 22.48 -4.06 -40.41
N SER A 447 23.12 -5.22 -40.52
CA SER A 447 22.92 -6.11 -41.68
C SER A 447 21.77 -7.07 -41.45
N HIS A 448 21.03 -7.38 -42.51
CA HIS A 448 19.90 -8.33 -42.48
C HIS A 448 20.32 -9.74 -42.00
N VAL A 449 21.61 -10.10 -42.15
CA VAL A 449 22.15 -11.42 -41.80
C VAL A 449 22.26 -11.60 -40.28
N ALA A 450 22.64 -10.56 -39.52
CA ALA A 450 22.77 -10.65 -38.06
C ALA A 450 21.43 -10.85 -37.34
N LEU A 451 20.34 -10.31 -37.92
CA LEU A 451 18.97 -10.48 -37.42
C LEU A 451 18.43 -11.90 -37.68
N VAL A 452 18.85 -12.53 -38.78
CA VAL A 452 18.48 -13.93 -39.10
C VAL A 452 19.26 -14.92 -38.22
N ASP A 453 20.52 -14.62 -37.89
CA ASP A 453 21.32 -15.44 -36.96
C ASP A 453 20.76 -15.40 -35.52
N LEU A 454 20.20 -14.26 -35.09
CA LEU A 454 19.50 -14.12 -33.81
C LEU A 454 18.24 -15.00 -33.74
N LEU A 455 17.54 -15.18 -34.86
CA LEU A 455 16.33 -16.00 -35.00
C LEU A 455 16.62 -17.52 -35.05
N THR A 456 17.87 -17.94 -35.24
CA THR A 456 18.24 -19.36 -35.42
C THR A 456 18.97 -19.98 -34.23
N GLY A 457 19.43 -19.18 -33.26
CA GLY A 457 20.06 -19.65 -32.02
C GLY A 457 21.44 -20.34 -32.24
N PRO A 458 22.26 -20.46 -31.19
CA PRO A 458 23.66 -20.91 -31.31
C PRO A 458 23.84 -22.38 -31.73
N ASP A 459 22.80 -23.22 -31.61
CA ASP A 459 22.86 -24.66 -31.88
C ASP A 459 22.16 -25.10 -33.18
N GLY A 460 21.74 -24.15 -34.05
CA GLY A 460 21.06 -24.49 -35.30
C GLY A 460 19.70 -25.17 -35.11
N VAL A 461 19.10 -25.04 -33.93
CA VAL A 461 17.72 -25.47 -33.68
C VAL A 461 16.80 -24.46 -34.34
N THR A 462 16.26 -24.84 -35.50
CA THR A 462 15.20 -24.10 -36.17
C THR A 462 13.98 -24.05 -35.24
N VAL A 463 13.77 -22.94 -34.53
CA VAL A 463 12.55 -22.72 -33.73
C VAL A 463 11.32 -22.56 -34.64
N LEU A 464 11.55 -22.33 -35.95
CA LEU A 464 10.50 -22.11 -36.95
C LEU A 464 10.46 -23.25 -37.97
N LYS A 465 9.45 -24.12 -37.87
CA LYS A 465 8.96 -24.85 -39.06
C LYS A 465 8.07 -23.89 -39.87
N GLY A 466 8.70 -22.92 -40.54
CA GLY A 466 8.00 -21.98 -41.42
C GLY A 466 9.00 -21.08 -42.13
N GLU A 467 8.90 -20.99 -43.46
CA GLU A 467 9.66 -20.04 -44.27
C GLU A 467 9.23 -18.61 -43.93
N VAL A 468 10.11 -17.82 -43.31
CA VAL A 468 9.91 -16.38 -43.15
C VAL A 468 10.41 -15.71 -44.43
N THR A 469 9.50 -15.15 -45.21
CA THR A 469 9.85 -14.41 -46.44
C THR A 469 9.46 -12.93 -46.31
N ALA A 470 10.49 -12.07 -46.37
CA ALA A 470 10.48 -10.60 -46.44
C ALA A 470 9.90 -9.83 -45.23
N ALA A 471 10.76 -9.51 -44.27
CA ALA A 471 10.50 -8.48 -43.26
C ALA A 471 10.97 -7.10 -43.78
N ASN A 472 10.02 -6.17 -43.95
CA ASN A 472 10.37 -4.75 -44.10
C ASN A 472 10.74 -4.23 -42.71
N LEU A 473 11.94 -3.67 -42.55
CA LEU A 473 12.37 -3.03 -41.32
C LEU A 473 12.09 -1.54 -41.45
N THR A 474 11.12 -1.04 -40.68
CA THR A 474 10.86 0.41 -40.59
C THR A 474 11.48 0.91 -39.30
N ILE A 475 12.50 1.77 -39.42
CA ILE A 475 13.14 2.42 -38.28
C ILE A 475 12.76 3.89 -38.32
N SER A 476 12.12 4.36 -37.26
CA SER A 476 11.86 5.78 -37.03
C SER A 476 12.95 6.30 -36.11
N VAL A 477 13.72 7.28 -36.57
CA VAL A 477 14.82 7.86 -35.80
C VAL A 477 14.41 9.27 -35.37
N LEU A 478 14.40 9.52 -34.07
CA LEU A 478 14.21 10.85 -33.51
C LEU A 478 15.57 11.49 -33.24
N GLU A 479 15.93 12.50 -34.03
CA GLU A 479 17.18 13.25 -33.88
C GLU A 479 16.95 14.41 -32.89
N THR A 480 17.51 14.30 -31.69
CA THR A 480 17.18 15.13 -30.52
C THR A 480 17.69 16.57 -30.60
N ASP A 481 18.49 16.92 -31.62
CA ASP A 481 18.98 18.28 -31.84
C ASP A 481 18.07 19.16 -32.72
N GLU A 482 17.17 18.58 -33.54
CA GLU A 482 16.33 19.35 -34.48
C GLU A 482 14.81 19.10 -34.39
N GLY A 483 14.34 18.18 -33.55
CA GLY A 483 12.90 17.98 -33.31
C GLY A 483 12.10 17.56 -34.57
N SER A 484 12.76 17.06 -35.61
CA SER A 484 12.11 16.56 -36.83
C SER A 484 12.17 15.04 -36.89
N LEU A 485 10.99 14.44 -37.07
CA LEU A 485 10.82 12.98 -37.19
C LEU A 485 11.28 12.56 -38.60
N LYS A 486 12.35 11.76 -38.70
CA LYS A 486 12.78 11.16 -39.97
C LYS A 486 12.40 9.68 -39.97
N THR A 487 11.39 9.34 -40.74
CA THR A 487 10.99 7.95 -41.00
C THR A 487 11.82 7.40 -42.16
N LEU A 488 12.59 6.34 -41.92
CA LEU A 488 13.35 5.65 -42.94
C LEU A 488 12.77 4.25 -43.15
N THR A 489 12.12 4.06 -44.30
CA THR A 489 11.60 2.75 -44.73
C THR A 489 12.55 2.18 -45.78
N SER A 490 13.23 1.08 -45.47
CA SER A 490 14.18 0.44 -46.39
C SER A 490 14.06 -1.08 -46.39
N THR A 491 14.12 -1.68 -47.58
CA THR A 491 14.30 -3.12 -47.77
C THR A 491 15.79 -3.36 -48.03
N GLY A 492 16.59 -3.47 -46.96
CA GLY A 492 18.04 -3.70 -47.04
C GLY A 492 18.86 -2.80 -46.12
N THR A 493 20.14 -3.18 -45.93
CA THR A 493 21.12 -2.64 -44.97
C THR A 493 20.96 -1.14 -44.69
N ILE A 494 20.77 -0.79 -43.42
CA ILE A 494 20.64 0.58 -42.95
C ILE A 494 21.97 1.03 -42.35
N LEU A 495 22.45 2.19 -42.80
CA LEU A 495 23.63 2.88 -42.26
C LEU A 495 23.13 3.97 -41.30
N LEU A 496 23.43 3.83 -40.02
CA LEU A 496 23.16 4.84 -39.00
C LEU A 496 24.47 5.57 -38.69
N ASP A 497 24.51 6.88 -38.94
CA ASP A 497 25.63 7.73 -38.56
C ASP A 497 25.35 8.31 -37.18
N LEU A 498 26.11 7.88 -36.17
CA LEU A 498 25.89 8.25 -34.77
C LEU A 498 26.94 9.27 -34.32
N PRO A 499 26.55 10.39 -33.67
CA PRO A 499 27.50 11.23 -32.96
C PRO A 499 28.07 10.46 -31.74
N GLN A 500 29.35 10.72 -31.43
CA GLN A 500 30.27 9.80 -30.72
C GLN A 500 29.95 9.39 -29.27
N ASN A 501 28.72 9.54 -28.72
CA ASN A 501 28.37 9.04 -27.37
C ASN A 501 26.85 8.88 -27.18
N GLY A 502 26.14 8.22 -28.10
CA GLY A 502 24.69 7.96 -28.00
C GLY A 502 24.34 6.73 -27.13
N ILE A 503 23.29 6.85 -26.32
CA ILE A 503 22.60 5.70 -25.68
C ILE A 503 21.39 5.35 -26.54
N LEU A 504 21.23 4.07 -26.87
CA LEU A 504 20.11 3.53 -27.66
C LEU A 504 19.00 3.03 -26.71
N ARG A 505 17.80 3.59 -26.80
CA ARG A 505 16.58 3.09 -26.12
C ARG A 505 15.63 2.48 -27.16
N SER A 506 14.98 1.37 -26.82
CA SER A 506 13.82 0.83 -27.54
C SER A 506 12.59 1.04 -26.67
N ASP A 507 11.56 1.69 -27.22
CA ASP A 507 10.51 2.31 -26.38
C ASP A 507 9.28 1.45 -26.14
N ASP A 508 9.21 0.21 -26.65
CA ASP A 508 7.99 -0.57 -26.42
C ASP A 508 8.16 -2.10 -26.58
N PRO A 509 8.00 -2.90 -25.51
CA PRO A 509 7.75 -4.33 -25.63
C PRO A 509 6.28 -4.69 -25.95
N ALA A 510 5.37 -3.71 -26.04
CA ALA A 510 3.92 -3.87 -26.19
C ALA A 510 3.30 -3.15 -27.40
N ALA A 511 4.08 -2.87 -28.46
CA ALA A 511 3.56 -2.27 -29.69
C ALA A 511 2.42 -3.13 -30.27
N THR A 512 1.19 -2.68 -30.04
CA THR A 512 0.00 -3.43 -30.43
C THR A 512 -0.31 -3.12 -31.89
N VAL A 513 -0.38 -4.18 -32.70
CA VAL A 513 -0.75 -4.11 -34.12
C VAL A 513 -2.21 -3.71 -34.27
N THR A 514 -2.49 -2.49 -34.74
CA THR A 514 -3.82 -2.12 -35.23
C THR A 514 -3.85 -2.10 -36.75
N TRP A 515 -4.67 -2.99 -37.29
CA TRP A 515 -4.89 -3.16 -38.72
C TRP A 515 -5.94 -2.16 -39.23
N GLN A 516 -5.60 -1.41 -40.27
CA GLN A 516 -6.56 -0.81 -41.19
C GLN A 516 -6.21 -1.21 -42.61
N GLU A 517 -7.13 -1.92 -43.26
CA GLU A 517 -7.10 -2.25 -44.68
C GLU A 517 -7.14 -0.96 -45.51
N PRO A 518 -6.20 -0.73 -46.45
CA PRO A 518 -6.38 0.28 -47.48
C PRO A 518 -6.86 -0.36 -48.78
N SER A 519 -7.96 0.19 -49.30
CA SER A 519 -8.45 0.07 -50.68
C SER A 519 -7.47 0.58 -51.72
#